data_AF-A0AA36HSB6-F1
#
_entry.id   AF-A0AA36HSB6-F1
#
_cell.length_a   1.000
_cell.length_b   1.000
_cell.length_c   1.000
_cell.angle_alpha   90.00
_cell.angle_beta   90.00
_cell.angle_gamma   90.00
#
_symmetry.space_group_name_H-M   'P 1'
#
loop_
_entity.id
_entity.type
_entity.pdbx_description
1 polymer ?
#
loop_
_entity_poly.entity_id
_entity_poly.type
_entity_poly.pdbx_seq_one_letter_code
_entity_poly.pdbx_strand_id
1 'polypeptide(L)'
;MAGAVELFKTGVEGATLGGFCPVMSGPRPHELRSALGADPKLANEVALTGSQSGTARHWEDKPNAGYSGTPMWKIKAQLQEQQASASAGPIKVPDGFKQVEKGQPLYYNDKRQVYWNAEDGKTYVYDAIMQRYSLLYDGNIYDHRMAVGSCFHEKAAQVRHVLVKDLAKAAQAMRMSVEHLDRPCALYALYEGHRGSPSSGSANACAEFCVKHLHQKLLPKLSAFRGFWEDTRLQVAMRESFEELDAEFIEKHPGLPDGCCAAVALVTGPRVVIASLGDVAAVVCMRSGEAQEFLKPHVVPGLDDDDDEDEDPRVAPASGHQPPIQSTRSLGDADFKKSDSSPRLLSTPDVKVLHLEQKHLGIAFVCRALYGAIGKSIAVSTVSKRCAPRARMAAGALVDAAVQWLGQVGELGLGSIVVFFDRIEDGPAHKRAKKEEPTQVRLRHILLKHRECKSTIDKVRNKQVKRSRGDAERLLRAVLEECQNDPGMKIFTQRCKEMSECQSCLKAGELVGDLSWVKPGKYGQNFDDVAFALSVGQISDLVDTDQGVHIILRSA
;
A
#
# COMPACT_ATOMS: atom_id res chain seq x y z
N MET A 1 60.21 1.79 -0.15
CA MET A 1 60.83 0.48 -0.49
C MET A 1 59.98 -0.18 -1.56
N ALA A 2 60.66 -0.85 -2.48
CA ALA A 2 60.27 -1.17 -3.85
C ALA A 2 59.18 -2.27 -4.04
N GLY A 3 58.63 -2.30 -5.27
CA GLY A 3 58.00 -3.47 -5.93
C GLY A 3 56.52 -3.23 -6.27
N ALA A 4 56.12 -2.67 -7.42
CA ALA A 4 56.15 -3.18 -8.80
C ALA A 4 55.24 -4.40 -9.05
N VAL A 5 54.18 -4.22 -9.84
CA VAL A 5 53.46 -5.29 -10.56
C VAL A 5 53.28 -4.86 -12.02
N GLU A 6 53.67 -5.77 -12.91
CA GLU A 6 53.87 -5.62 -14.35
C GLU A 6 52.59 -5.44 -15.18
N LEU A 7 52.75 -4.65 -16.24
CA LEU A 7 51.89 -4.56 -17.43
C LEU A 7 52.61 -5.29 -18.57
N PHE A 8 51.97 -6.28 -19.19
CA PHE A 8 52.40 -6.82 -20.47
C PHE A 8 51.53 -6.27 -21.61
N LYS A 9 52.20 -5.59 -22.54
CA LYS A 9 51.74 -5.14 -23.85
C LYS A 9 51.98 -6.22 -24.89
N THR A 10 51.13 -6.27 -25.92
CA THR A 10 51.53 -6.63 -27.28
C THR A 10 50.85 -5.68 -28.27
N GLY A 11 51.63 -4.85 -28.98
CA GLY A 11 51.26 -4.28 -30.29
C GLY A 11 51.79 -5.22 -31.39
N VAL A 12 51.84 -4.93 -32.69
CA VAL A 12 51.57 -3.80 -33.59
C VAL A 12 51.44 -4.44 -35.00
N GLU A 13 50.66 -3.85 -35.92
CA GLU A 13 51.05 -3.53 -37.33
C GLU A 13 49.81 -3.30 -38.20
N GLY A 14 49.89 -2.25 -39.04
CA GLY A 14 48.82 -1.83 -39.94
C GLY A 14 49.21 -1.96 -41.41
N ALA A 15 48.19 -1.98 -42.29
CA ALA A 15 48.27 -1.51 -43.66
C ALA A 15 46.85 -1.26 -44.23
N THR A 16 46.80 -0.23 -45.06
CA THR A 16 45.67 0.50 -45.68
C THR A 16 44.95 -0.23 -46.83
N LEU A 17 43.63 0.04 -47.04
CA LEU A 17 43.03 0.72 -48.22
C LEU A 17 41.51 0.39 -48.42
N GLY A 18 40.67 1.44 -48.43
CA GLY A 18 39.59 1.71 -49.39
C GLY A 18 38.27 0.91 -49.38
N GLY A 19 37.12 1.62 -49.28
CA GLY A 19 35.86 1.21 -49.95
C GLY A 19 34.54 1.43 -49.20
N PHE A 20 33.89 2.56 -49.47
CA PHE A 20 32.44 2.90 -49.44
C PHE A 20 31.38 1.84 -49.03
N CYS A 21 30.49 2.20 -48.07
CA CYS A 21 29.04 2.50 -48.29
C CYS A 21 28.28 2.76 -46.96
N PRO A 22 27.26 3.64 -46.94
CA PRO A 22 26.47 3.97 -45.75
C PRO A 22 25.20 3.12 -45.65
N VAL A 23 24.79 2.74 -44.43
CA VAL A 23 23.50 2.08 -44.17
C VAL A 23 22.49 3.12 -43.68
N MET A 24 21.38 3.19 -44.42
CA MET A 24 20.30 4.15 -44.27
C MET A 24 19.37 3.84 -43.11
N SER A 25 18.83 4.93 -42.57
CA SER A 25 17.67 5.06 -41.71
C SER A 25 16.41 4.42 -42.31
N GLY A 26 15.67 3.69 -41.48
CA GLY A 26 14.36 3.11 -41.83
C GLY A 26 13.25 4.18 -41.82
N PRO A 27 12.29 4.14 -42.78
CA PRO A 27 11.17 5.08 -42.82
C PRO A 27 9.91 4.56 -42.10
N ARG A 28 9.06 5.53 -41.72
CA ARG A 28 7.80 5.38 -40.96
C ARG A 28 6.59 5.09 -41.88
N PRO A 29 5.47 4.56 -41.35
CA PRO A 29 4.35 4.05 -42.14
C PRO A 29 3.20 5.06 -42.26
N HIS A 30 2.98 5.60 -43.47
CA HIS A 30 1.67 5.92 -44.07
C HIS A 30 1.92 6.32 -45.54
N GLU A 31 0.87 6.21 -46.38
CA GLU A 31 0.84 6.45 -47.85
C GLU A 31 1.22 5.21 -48.71
N LEU A 32 0.50 4.77 -49.76
CA LEU A 32 -0.82 5.05 -50.31
C LEU A 32 -1.10 3.95 -51.37
N ARG A 33 -2.39 3.61 -51.56
CA ARG A 33 -2.92 2.80 -52.67
C ARG A 33 -2.53 3.35 -54.04
N SER A 34 -2.35 2.46 -55.04
CA SER A 34 -3.09 2.47 -56.33
C SER A 34 -2.38 1.62 -57.39
N ALA A 35 -3.08 0.64 -57.96
CA ALA A 35 -2.91 0.29 -59.37
C ALA A 35 -4.23 -0.26 -59.93
N LEU A 36 -4.62 0.30 -61.10
CA LEU A 36 -5.68 -0.10 -62.04
C LEU A 36 -7.12 0.32 -61.62
N GLY A 37 -7.78 1.34 -62.15
CA GLY A 37 -7.59 2.13 -63.37
C GLY A 37 -8.71 1.83 -64.39
N ALA A 38 -9.87 2.49 -64.28
CA ALA A 38 -10.82 2.71 -65.38
C ALA A 38 -11.89 3.76 -64.99
N ASP A 39 -12.02 4.79 -65.82
CA ASP A 39 -13.07 5.83 -65.96
C ASP A 39 -13.35 5.87 -67.50
N PRO A 40 -14.41 6.47 -68.12
CA PRO A 40 -15.40 7.40 -67.54
C PRO A 40 -16.84 7.42 -68.15
N LYS A 41 -17.70 8.32 -67.60
CA LYS A 41 -18.85 9.04 -68.24
C LYS A 41 -20.14 8.25 -68.58
N LEU A 42 -21.37 8.76 -68.56
CA LEU A 42 -22.05 10.01 -68.18
C LEU A 42 -23.58 9.75 -68.30
N ALA A 43 -24.38 10.51 -67.54
CA ALA A 43 -25.76 10.96 -67.81
C ALA A 43 -26.97 10.03 -67.55
N ASN A 44 -27.86 10.55 -66.66
CA ASN A 44 -29.31 10.77 -66.80
C ASN A 44 -30.13 9.75 -67.63
N GLU A 45 -31.33 9.29 -67.23
CA GLU A 45 -32.49 10.10 -66.87
C GLU A 45 -33.71 9.19 -66.56
N VAL A 46 -34.69 9.75 -65.84
CA VAL A 46 -36.14 9.40 -65.79
C VAL A 46 -36.62 8.14 -65.04
N ALA A 47 -37.60 8.39 -64.15
CA ALA A 47 -38.40 7.46 -63.37
C ALA A 47 -39.74 7.09 -64.04
N LEU A 48 -40.48 6.16 -63.38
CA LEU A 48 -41.82 5.58 -63.64
C LEU A 48 -41.70 4.15 -64.23
N THR A 49 -42.36 3.08 -63.76
CA THR A 49 -43.54 2.83 -62.92
C THR A 49 -43.58 1.34 -62.52
N GLY A 50 -44.39 0.98 -61.52
CA GLY A 50 -45.14 -0.29 -61.55
C GLY A 50 -44.70 -1.38 -60.58
N SER A 51 -45.47 -1.51 -59.49
CA SER A 51 -45.43 -2.53 -58.45
C SER A 51 -45.77 -3.95 -58.93
N GLN A 52 -45.13 -4.95 -58.29
CA GLN A 52 -45.71 -6.16 -57.63
C GLN A 52 -44.63 -7.25 -57.59
N SER A 53 -43.89 -7.39 -56.48
CA SER A 53 -44.18 -8.22 -55.29
C SER A 53 -44.12 -9.73 -55.55
N GLY A 54 -42.98 -10.31 -55.18
CA GLY A 54 -42.83 -11.75 -55.00
C GLY A 54 -41.43 -12.22 -55.37
N THR A 55 -40.55 -12.42 -54.38
CA THR A 55 -39.60 -13.55 -54.33
C THR A 55 -38.71 -13.51 -53.09
N ALA A 56 -38.43 -14.73 -52.63
CA ALA A 56 -37.49 -15.15 -51.61
C ALA A 56 -36.19 -14.33 -51.58
N ARG A 57 -35.67 -14.08 -50.37
CA ARG A 57 -34.30 -13.64 -50.18
C ARG A 57 -33.54 -14.52 -49.19
N HIS A 58 -32.54 -15.14 -49.79
CA HIS A 58 -31.24 -15.57 -49.31
C HIS A 58 -30.70 -14.73 -48.14
N TRP A 59 -30.16 -15.42 -47.13
CA TRP A 59 -29.50 -14.85 -45.96
C TRP A 59 -28.06 -14.46 -46.30
N GLU A 60 -27.71 -13.20 -46.08
CA GLU A 60 -26.32 -12.74 -45.92
C GLU A 60 -26.21 -11.95 -44.61
N ASP A 61 -25.36 -12.45 -43.72
CA ASP A 61 -25.06 -11.88 -42.41
C ASP A 61 -24.33 -10.54 -42.52
N LYS A 62 -24.84 -9.52 -41.82
CA LYS A 62 -24.10 -8.30 -41.48
C LYS A 62 -23.81 -8.28 -39.97
N PRO A 63 -22.60 -7.89 -39.53
CA PRO A 63 -22.28 -7.80 -38.11
C PRO A 63 -23.03 -6.64 -37.45
N ASN A 64 -23.80 -6.95 -36.40
CA ASN A 64 -24.60 -6.00 -35.64
C ASN A 64 -23.73 -4.99 -34.89
N ALA A 65 -23.98 -3.71 -35.16
CA ALA A 65 -23.51 -2.59 -34.35
C ALA A 65 -24.18 -2.63 -32.95
N GLY A 66 -23.37 -2.30 -31.94
CA GLY A 66 -23.66 -2.57 -30.53
C GLY A 66 -24.84 -1.77 -29.96
N TYR A 67 -25.84 -2.50 -29.49
CA TYR A 67 -26.73 -2.06 -28.43
C TYR A 67 -26.11 -2.47 -27.09
N SER A 68 -25.58 -1.49 -26.34
CA SER A 68 -25.29 -1.64 -24.91
C SER A 68 -26.61 -1.76 -24.16
N GLY A 69 -27.14 -2.98 -24.08
CA GLY A 69 -28.35 -3.26 -23.31
C GLY A 69 -28.07 -3.09 -21.82
N THR A 70 -28.81 -2.19 -21.17
CA THR A 70 -28.83 -2.15 -19.71
C THR A 70 -29.28 -3.53 -19.21
N PRO A 71 -28.49 -4.22 -18.36
CA PRO A 71 -28.81 -5.59 -17.99
C PRO A 71 -30.18 -5.65 -17.29
N MET A 72 -31.00 -6.61 -17.68
CA MET A 72 -32.42 -6.73 -17.29
C MET A 72 -32.68 -6.70 -15.78
N TRP A 73 -31.69 -7.05 -14.95
CA TRP A 73 -31.78 -6.94 -13.50
C TRP A 73 -31.81 -5.48 -13.01
N LYS A 74 -31.11 -4.55 -13.67
CA LYS A 74 -31.16 -3.10 -13.34
C LYS A 74 -32.52 -2.50 -13.67
N ILE A 75 -33.09 -2.89 -14.81
CA ILE A 75 -34.44 -2.45 -15.22
C ILE A 75 -35.49 -3.02 -14.28
N LYS A 76 -35.38 -4.29 -13.90
CA LYS A 76 -36.28 -4.92 -12.92
C LYS A 76 -36.13 -4.29 -11.53
N ALA A 77 -34.91 -4.00 -11.07
CA ALA A 77 -34.66 -3.32 -9.80
C ALA A 77 -35.26 -1.90 -9.79
N GLN A 78 -35.09 -1.14 -10.88
CA GLN A 78 -35.71 0.19 -11.04
C GLN A 78 -37.25 0.12 -11.08
N LEU A 79 -37.83 -0.85 -11.80
CA LEU A 79 -39.29 -1.04 -11.81
C LEU A 79 -39.81 -1.43 -10.43
N GLN A 80 -39.06 -2.24 -9.68
CA GLN A 80 -39.44 -2.70 -8.34
C GLN A 80 -39.28 -1.57 -7.31
N GLU A 81 -38.27 -0.70 -7.43
CA GLU A 81 -38.16 0.55 -6.65
C GLU A 81 -39.28 1.54 -6.99
N GLN A 82 -39.65 1.69 -8.27
CA GLN A 82 -40.76 2.55 -8.70
C GLN A 82 -42.14 2.01 -8.28
N GLN A 83 -42.32 0.70 -8.23
CA GLN A 83 -43.56 0.06 -7.74
C GLN A 83 -43.63 0.07 -6.19
N ALA A 84 -42.49 0.00 -5.50
CA ALA A 84 -42.42 0.15 -4.06
C ALA A 84 -42.69 1.60 -3.60
N SER A 85 -42.25 2.61 -4.37
CA SER A 85 -42.54 4.02 -4.07
C SER A 85 -44.00 4.42 -4.34
N ALA A 86 -44.69 3.72 -5.25
CA ALA A 86 -46.09 4.03 -5.62
C ALA A 86 -47.15 3.42 -4.67
N SER A 87 -46.78 2.62 -3.67
CA SER A 87 -47.73 1.86 -2.81
C SER A 87 -47.52 2.00 -1.30
N ALA A 88 -46.70 2.94 -0.83
CA ALA A 88 -46.42 3.09 0.60
C ALA A 88 -47.55 3.86 1.32
N GLY A 89 -48.21 3.20 2.29
CA GLY A 89 -49.04 3.88 3.29
C GLY A 89 -48.22 4.84 4.17
N PRO A 90 -48.84 5.58 5.11
CA PRO A 90 -48.14 6.57 5.93
C PRO A 90 -46.95 5.94 6.64
N ILE A 91 -45.74 6.44 6.35
CA ILE A 91 -44.50 5.89 6.88
C ILE A 91 -44.47 6.13 8.40
N LYS A 92 -44.47 5.05 9.18
CA LYS A 92 -44.43 5.13 10.63
C LYS A 92 -43.08 5.68 11.09
N VAL A 93 -43.12 6.71 11.95
CA VAL A 93 -41.91 7.30 12.56
C VAL A 93 -41.14 6.22 13.34
N PRO A 94 -39.84 6.00 13.06
CA PRO A 94 -39.04 5.02 13.78
C PRO A 94 -38.86 5.38 15.26
N ASP A 95 -38.64 4.36 16.09
CA ASP A 95 -38.51 4.55 17.53
C ASP A 95 -37.33 5.46 17.90
N GLY A 96 -37.56 6.34 18.89
CA GLY A 96 -36.54 7.25 19.43
C GLY A 96 -36.30 8.51 18.60
N PHE A 97 -37.03 8.73 17.51
CA PHE A 97 -37.02 9.98 16.75
C PHE A 97 -38.04 10.98 17.30
N LYS A 98 -37.61 12.23 17.48
CA LYS A 98 -38.43 13.35 17.95
C LYS A 98 -38.54 14.39 16.85
N GLN A 99 -39.74 14.92 16.59
CA GLN A 99 -39.93 15.93 15.55
C GLN A 99 -39.08 17.18 15.87
N VAL A 100 -38.34 17.70 14.89
CA VAL A 100 -37.45 18.86 15.07
C VAL A 100 -38.28 20.15 15.23
N GLU A 101 -39.21 20.36 14.30
CA GLU A 101 -40.12 21.51 14.30
C GLU A 101 -41.53 21.05 13.95
N LYS A 102 -42.53 21.61 14.65
CA LYS A 102 -43.93 21.21 14.48
C LYS A 102 -44.38 21.49 13.06
N GLY A 103 -44.80 20.44 12.34
CA GLY A 103 -45.28 20.53 10.96
C GLY A 103 -44.20 20.35 9.89
N GLN A 104 -42.93 20.23 10.28
CA GLN A 104 -41.86 19.82 9.35
C GLN A 104 -41.71 18.29 9.29
N PRO A 105 -41.26 17.74 8.15
CA PRO A 105 -41.14 16.29 7.97
C PRO A 105 -39.90 15.69 8.65
N LEU A 106 -39.03 16.52 9.25
CA LEU A 106 -37.76 16.10 9.82
C LEU A 106 -37.87 15.75 11.31
N TYR A 107 -37.36 14.57 11.65
CA TYR A 107 -37.27 14.08 13.02
C TYR A 107 -35.81 13.81 13.38
N TYR A 108 -35.43 13.98 14.64
CA TYR A 108 -34.07 13.82 15.12
C TYR A 108 -33.97 12.76 16.21
N ASN A 109 -32.91 11.95 16.15
CA ASN A 109 -32.59 10.95 17.16
C ASN A 109 -31.30 11.35 17.89
N ASP A 110 -31.42 11.76 19.15
CA ASP A 110 -30.30 12.24 19.97
C ASP A 110 -29.24 11.17 20.24
N LYS A 111 -29.64 9.90 20.45
CA LYS A 111 -28.69 8.81 20.70
C LYS A 111 -27.87 8.48 19.46
N ARG A 112 -28.53 8.48 18.30
CA ARG A 112 -27.90 8.15 17.02
C ARG A 112 -27.26 9.36 16.36
N GLN A 113 -27.58 10.58 16.80
CA GLN A 113 -27.14 11.84 16.21
C GLN A 113 -27.44 11.92 14.69
N VAL A 114 -28.67 11.55 14.30
CA VAL A 114 -29.13 11.52 12.90
C VAL A 114 -30.54 12.09 12.78
N TYR A 115 -30.88 12.53 11.57
CA TYR A 115 -32.21 13.00 11.19
C TYR A 115 -32.92 11.94 10.36
N TRP A 116 -34.24 11.90 10.40
CA TRP A 116 -35.08 11.03 9.59
C TRP A 116 -36.17 11.86 8.94
N ASN A 117 -36.36 11.71 7.64
CA ASN A 117 -37.33 12.47 6.87
C ASN A 117 -38.58 11.60 6.63
N ALA A 118 -39.75 12.09 7.06
CA ALA A 118 -41.02 11.40 6.92
C ALA A 118 -41.54 11.33 5.48
N GLU A 119 -41.05 12.19 4.59
CA GLU A 119 -41.49 12.21 3.18
C GLU A 119 -40.89 11.06 2.36
N ASP A 120 -39.61 10.74 2.59
CA ASP A 120 -38.87 9.72 1.84
C ASP A 120 -38.49 8.49 2.67
N GLY A 121 -38.70 8.54 3.99
CA GLY A 121 -38.37 7.48 4.93
C GLY A 121 -36.87 7.27 5.16
N LYS A 122 -36.01 8.18 4.69
CA LYS A 122 -34.54 8.04 4.73
C LYS A 122 -33.93 8.75 5.95
N THR A 123 -32.72 8.33 6.28
CA THR A 123 -31.93 8.89 7.39
C THR A 123 -30.84 9.81 6.85
N TYR A 124 -30.65 10.96 7.49
CA TYR A 124 -29.74 12.02 7.10
C TYR A 124 -28.81 12.41 8.25
N VAL A 125 -27.68 12.99 7.89
CA VAL A 125 -26.75 13.66 8.80
C VAL A 125 -26.59 15.10 8.36
N TYR A 126 -26.43 16.01 9.31
CA TYR A 126 -26.17 17.41 8.99
C TYR A 126 -24.67 17.59 8.72
N ASP A 127 -24.33 18.05 7.52
CA ASP A 127 -22.98 18.41 7.14
C ASP A 127 -22.70 19.86 7.57
N ALA A 128 -21.99 20.05 8.68
CA ALA A 128 -21.66 21.37 9.18
C ALA A 128 -20.74 22.17 8.23
N ILE A 129 -19.98 21.51 7.36
CA ILE A 129 -19.08 22.20 6.41
C ILE A 129 -19.91 22.75 5.24
N MET A 130 -20.76 21.91 4.66
CA MET A 130 -21.62 22.30 3.52
C MET A 130 -22.94 22.94 3.93
N GLN A 131 -23.22 23.03 5.23
CA GLN A 131 -24.45 23.57 5.82
C GLN A 131 -25.73 22.92 5.23
N ARG A 132 -25.70 21.61 4.99
CA ARG A 132 -26.82 20.86 4.37
C ARG A 132 -27.03 19.48 4.97
N TYR A 133 -28.23 18.93 4.81
CA TYR A 133 -28.51 17.54 5.14
C TYR A 133 -28.00 16.62 4.02
N SER A 134 -27.21 15.62 4.40
CA SER A 134 -26.66 14.59 3.51
C SER A 134 -27.19 13.23 3.93
N LEU A 135 -27.42 12.34 2.98
CA LEU A 135 -27.87 10.97 3.28
C LEU A 135 -26.86 10.28 4.22
N LEU A 136 -27.36 9.62 5.26
CA LEU A 136 -26.54 8.74 6.09
C LEU A 136 -25.95 7.65 5.19
N TYR A 137 -24.65 7.43 5.27
CA TYR A 137 -23.98 6.41 4.48
C TYR A 137 -23.58 5.25 5.38
N ASP A 138 -24.08 4.06 5.06
CA ASP A 138 -23.69 2.81 5.72
C ASP A 138 -22.62 2.17 4.83
N GLY A 139 -21.35 2.26 5.24
CA GLY A 139 -20.20 1.93 4.40
C GLY A 139 -20.28 0.54 3.78
N ASN A 140 -19.87 0.42 2.51
CA ASN A 140 -19.91 -0.84 1.78
C ASN A 140 -18.75 -1.76 2.21
N ILE A 141 -18.97 -3.08 2.13
CA ILE A 141 -17.91 -4.07 2.38
C ILE A 141 -17.45 -4.61 1.04
N TYR A 142 -16.18 -4.42 0.71
CA TYR A 142 -15.51 -4.94 -0.48
C TYR A 142 -14.67 -6.17 -0.12
N ASP A 143 -14.56 -7.14 -1.03
CA ASP A 143 -13.70 -8.33 -0.84
C ASP A 143 -12.24 -8.06 -1.25
N HIS A 144 -11.75 -6.85 -0.95
CA HIS A 144 -10.35 -6.50 -1.16
C HIS A 144 -9.53 -7.02 0.01
N ARG A 145 -8.62 -7.96 -0.26
CA ARG A 145 -7.73 -8.50 0.75
C ARG A 145 -6.43 -7.73 0.75
N MET A 146 -5.94 -7.41 1.93
CA MET A 146 -4.69 -6.65 2.08
C MET A 146 -3.68 -7.47 2.87
N ALA A 147 -2.49 -7.66 2.31
CA ALA A 147 -1.34 -8.15 3.05
C ALA A 147 -0.38 -6.98 3.24
N VAL A 148 -0.02 -6.68 4.48
CA VAL A 148 0.87 -5.55 4.81
C VAL A 148 2.02 -6.05 5.67
N GLY A 149 3.21 -5.51 5.40
CA GLY A 149 4.42 -5.79 6.15
C GLY A 149 5.39 -4.63 6.07
N SER A 150 6.23 -4.50 7.08
CA SER A 150 7.26 -3.49 7.18
C SER A 150 8.59 -4.13 7.58
N CYS A 151 9.69 -3.52 7.17
CA CYS A 151 11.03 -3.87 7.62
C CYS A 151 11.89 -2.61 7.65
N PHE A 152 12.79 -2.52 8.61
CA PHE A 152 13.78 -1.45 8.69
C PHE A 152 15.07 -2.00 9.28
N HIS A 153 16.18 -1.39 8.88
CA HIS A 153 17.49 -1.77 9.36
C HIS A 153 17.62 -1.42 10.86
N GLU A 154 18.33 -2.25 11.63
CA GLU A 154 18.42 -2.06 13.10
C GLU A 154 19.10 -0.74 13.52
N LYS A 155 19.93 -0.18 12.63
CA LYS A 155 20.60 1.11 12.84
C LYS A 155 19.77 2.32 12.37
N ALA A 156 18.65 2.10 11.69
CA ALA A 156 17.75 3.15 11.22
C ALA A 156 16.80 3.60 12.36
N ALA A 157 17.39 4.02 13.49
CA ALA A 157 16.65 4.32 14.71
C ALA A 157 15.71 5.52 14.59
N GLN A 158 15.86 6.35 13.56
CA GLN A 158 14.98 7.46 13.21
C GLN A 158 13.71 7.03 12.43
N VAL A 159 13.67 5.81 11.92
CA VAL A 159 12.56 5.32 11.10
C VAL A 159 11.46 4.77 12.01
N ARG A 160 10.22 5.20 11.77
CA ARG A 160 9.04 4.74 12.49
C ARG A 160 7.92 4.40 11.53
N HIS A 161 6.98 3.56 11.99
CA HIS A 161 5.86 3.19 11.16
C HIS A 161 4.60 2.89 11.99
N VAL A 162 3.44 2.91 11.32
CA VAL A 162 2.14 2.53 11.86
C VAL A 162 1.45 1.59 10.88
N LEU A 163 0.98 0.42 11.36
CA LEU A 163 0.19 -0.54 10.57
C LEU A 163 -1.16 -0.81 11.25
N VAL A 164 -2.16 0.03 11.00
CA VAL A 164 -3.54 -0.18 11.49
C VAL A 164 -4.34 -0.91 10.40
N LYS A 165 -4.50 -2.23 10.55
CA LYS A 165 -5.23 -3.07 9.58
C LYS A 165 -6.76 -2.91 9.64
N ASP A 166 -7.28 -2.48 10.78
CA ASP A 166 -8.70 -2.22 11.02
C ASP A 166 -8.85 -0.87 11.75
N LEU A 167 -9.04 0.18 10.96
CA LEU A 167 -9.19 1.54 11.44
C LEU A 167 -10.52 1.73 12.19
N ALA A 168 -11.57 0.96 11.85
CA ALA A 168 -12.84 1.01 12.56
C ALA A 168 -12.68 0.50 14.00
N LYS A 169 -11.95 -0.61 14.19
CA LYS A 169 -11.60 -1.11 15.53
C LYS A 169 -10.73 -0.11 16.32
N ALA A 170 -9.78 0.55 15.65
CA ALA A 170 -8.98 1.60 16.27
C ALA A 170 -9.83 2.80 16.71
N ALA A 171 -10.77 3.25 15.87
CA ALA A 171 -11.71 4.30 16.22
C ALA A 171 -12.61 3.91 17.40
N GLN A 172 -13.11 2.67 17.43
CA GLN A 172 -13.92 2.16 18.52
C GLN A 172 -13.16 2.18 19.86
N ALA A 173 -11.87 1.83 19.86
CA ALA A 173 -11.02 1.93 21.06
C ALA A 173 -10.89 3.38 21.57
N MET A 174 -11.05 4.36 20.68
CA MET A 174 -11.09 5.80 20.99
C MET A 174 -12.53 6.33 21.23
N ARG A 175 -13.52 5.45 21.34
CA ARG A 175 -14.96 5.79 21.49
C ARG A 175 -15.51 6.63 20.34
N MET A 176 -14.95 6.46 19.15
CA MET A 176 -15.42 7.07 17.91
C MET A 176 -16.00 5.99 16.99
N SER A 177 -16.89 6.37 16.08
CA SER A 177 -17.41 5.48 15.04
C SER A 177 -17.06 6.02 13.66
N VAL A 178 -16.55 5.13 12.81
CA VAL A 178 -16.28 5.36 11.39
C VAL A 178 -16.92 4.27 10.53
N GLU A 179 -18.01 3.68 11.02
CA GLU A 179 -18.71 2.56 10.34
C GLU A 179 -19.33 2.94 9.00
N HIS A 180 -19.51 4.25 8.76
CA HIS A 180 -19.92 4.80 7.47
C HIS A 180 -18.82 4.69 6.41
N LEU A 181 -17.55 4.50 6.78
CA LEU A 181 -16.49 4.32 5.78
C LEU A 181 -16.54 2.93 5.16
N ASP A 182 -16.18 2.85 3.88
CA ASP A 182 -16.11 1.59 3.16
C ASP A 182 -15.01 0.69 3.74
N ARG A 183 -15.26 -0.62 3.75
CA ARG A 183 -14.34 -1.65 4.22
C ARG A 183 -13.71 -2.40 3.04
N PRO A 184 -12.42 -2.78 3.07
CA PRO A 184 -11.49 -2.64 4.19
C PRO A 184 -11.18 -1.18 4.52
N CYS A 185 -11.04 -0.89 5.81
CA CYS A 185 -10.71 0.44 6.31
C CYS A 185 -9.43 0.35 7.15
N ALA A 186 -8.33 0.92 6.67
CA ALA A 186 -6.99 0.72 7.23
C ALA A 186 -6.15 1.99 7.13
N LEU A 187 -5.10 2.11 7.96
CA LEU A 187 -4.16 3.23 7.93
C LEU A 187 -2.73 2.69 8.03
N TYR A 188 -1.90 3.02 7.05
CA TYR A 188 -0.48 2.66 7.01
C TYR A 188 0.36 3.93 6.91
N ALA A 189 1.43 4.05 7.70
CA ALA A 189 2.28 5.23 7.67
C ALA A 189 3.75 4.86 7.88
N LEU A 190 4.63 5.42 7.06
CA LEU A 190 6.09 5.38 7.21
C LEU A 190 6.59 6.79 7.52
N TYR A 191 7.45 6.89 8.52
CA TYR A 191 8.04 8.14 8.99
C TYR A 191 9.56 8.00 9.01
N GLU A 192 10.25 8.98 8.45
CA GLU A 192 11.70 9.05 8.43
C GLU A 192 12.12 10.35 9.12
N GLY A 193 12.56 10.23 10.38
CA GLY A 193 13.03 11.38 11.15
C GLY A 193 14.41 11.84 10.71
N HIS A 194 14.69 13.13 10.80
CA HIS A 194 16.01 13.70 10.56
C HIS A 194 16.31 14.82 11.56
N ARG A 195 17.59 15.19 11.67
CA ARG A 195 18.08 16.25 12.58
C ARG A 195 17.77 16.02 14.07
N GLY A 196 17.35 14.80 14.43
CA GLY A 196 17.13 14.39 15.81
C GLY A 196 18.44 14.30 16.58
N SER A 197 18.40 14.61 17.88
CA SER A 197 19.56 14.46 18.76
C SER A 197 19.40 13.26 19.69
N PRO A 198 20.38 12.35 19.78
CA PRO A 198 20.35 11.22 20.72
C PRO A 198 20.24 11.66 22.20
N SER A 199 20.62 12.90 22.52
CA SER A 199 20.51 13.47 23.87
C SER A 199 19.06 13.68 24.32
N SER A 200 18.09 13.65 23.40
CA SER A 200 16.66 13.81 23.69
C SER A 200 15.99 12.57 24.27
N GLY A 201 16.71 11.43 24.39
CA GLY A 201 16.16 10.15 24.85
C GLY A 201 15.35 9.39 23.79
N SER A 202 15.15 9.98 22.61
CA SER A 202 14.70 9.32 21.38
C SER A 202 15.73 9.53 20.27
N ALA A 203 15.78 8.64 19.28
CA ALA A 203 16.55 8.88 18.06
C ALA A 203 15.98 10.04 17.23
N ASN A 204 14.65 10.25 17.28
CA ASN A 204 13.96 11.40 16.70
C ASN A 204 12.61 11.61 17.40
N ALA A 205 12.41 12.75 18.04
CA ALA A 205 11.20 13.09 18.76
C ALA A 205 10.02 13.39 17.83
N CYS A 206 10.27 13.98 16.65
CA CYS A 206 9.22 14.29 15.68
C CYS A 206 8.56 13.02 15.10
N ALA A 207 9.36 12.05 14.65
CA ALA A 207 8.86 10.77 14.13
C ALA A 207 8.11 9.97 15.21
N GLU A 208 8.60 9.95 16.45
CA GLU A 208 7.91 9.36 17.61
C GLU A 208 6.57 10.03 17.90
N PHE A 209 6.51 11.35 17.79
CA PHE A 209 5.27 12.10 17.97
C PHE A 209 4.27 11.77 16.85
N CYS A 210 4.73 11.73 15.61
CA CYS A 210 3.89 11.43 14.45
C CYS A 210 3.18 10.08 14.55
N VAL A 211 3.90 9.01 14.92
CA VAL A 211 3.30 7.67 15.06
C VAL A 211 2.25 7.59 16.17
N LYS A 212 2.37 8.43 17.21
CA LYS A 212 1.44 8.45 18.35
C LYS A 212 0.22 9.32 18.10
N HIS A 213 0.29 10.32 17.21
CA HIS A 213 -0.71 11.38 17.17
C HIS A 213 -1.41 11.58 15.82
N LEU A 214 -0.88 11.14 14.67
CA LEU A 214 -1.55 11.38 13.38
C LEU A 214 -2.99 10.83 13.35
N HIS A 215 -3.17 9.59 13.81
CA HIS A 215 -4.50 8.96 13.85
C HIS A 215 -5.47 9.69 14.80
N GLN A 216 -4.96 10.37 15.83
CA GLN A 216 -5.75 11.17 16.76
C GLN A 216 -6.22 12.49 16.15
N LYS A 217 -5.57 12.98 15.07
CA LYS A 217 -6.03 14.13 14.28
C LYS A 217 -7.03 13.73 13.21
N LEU A 218 -6.80 12.58 12.57
CA LEU A 218 -7.58 12.10 11.45
C LEU A 218 -8.93 11.49 11.87
N LEU A 219 -8.96 10.64 12.90
CA LEU A 219 -10.18 9.93 13.32
C LEU A 219 -11.32 10.85 13.76
N PRO A 220 -11.10 11.93 14.54
CA PRO A 220 -12.15 12.89 14.86
C PRO A 220 -12.81 13.46 13.61
N LYS A 221 -12.00 13.88 12.62
CA LYS A 221 -12.49 14.43 11.33
C LYS A 221 -13.35 13.42 10.59
N LEU A 222 -12.86 12.18 10.47
CA LEU A 222 -13.60 11.10 9.80
C LEU A 222 -14.91 10.78 10.51
N SER A 223 -14.94 10.78 11.85
CA SER A 223 -16.12 10.45 12.65
C SER A 223 -17.17 11.57 12.71
N ALA A 224 -16.75 12.83 12.52
CA ALA A 224 -17.62 14.00 12.63
C ALA A 224 -18.71 14.05 11.56
N PHE A 225 -18.49 13.41 10.40
CA PHE A 225 -19.45 13.35 9.30
C PHE A 225 -19.68 11.92 8.84
N ARG A 226 -20.91 11.42 9.03
CA ARG A 226 -21.31 10.03 8.72
C ARG A 226 -22.05 9.88 7.38
N GLY A 227 -21.88 10.85 6.48
CA GLY A 227 -22.35 10.75 5.10
C GLY A 227 -21.27 10.17 4.19
N PHE A 228 -21.53 10.18 2.88
CA PHE A 228 -20.54 9.74 1.89
C PHE A 228 -19.36 10.72 1.83
N TRP A 229 -18.14 10.20 1.94
CA TRP A 229 -16.92 10.99 1.83
C TRP A 229 -16.45 11.02 0.39
N GLU A 230 -16.52 12.18 -0.26
CA GLU A 230 -15.89 12.41 -1.56
C GLU A 230 -14.36 12.47 -1.43
N ASP A 231 -13.66 12.16 -2.51
CA ASP A 231 -12.19 12.16 -2.57
C ASP A 231 -11.58 13.48 -2.11
N THR A 232 -12.15 14.61 -2.54
CA THR A 232 -11.69 15.95 -2.13
C THR A 232 -11.80 16.15 -0.62
N ARG A 233 -12.89 15.67 0.00
CA ARG A 233 -13.07 15.77 1.46
C ARG A 233 -12.06 14.91 2.20
N LEU A 234 -11.76 13.70 1.71
CA LEU A 234 -10.72 12.84 2.26
C LEU A 234 -9.33 13.48 2.15
N GLN A 235 -9.01 14.09 1.01
CA GLN A 235 -7.74 14.80 0.80
C GLN A 235 -7.59 15.99 1.76
N VAL A 236 -8.65 16.79 1.93
CA VAL A 236 -8.65 17.93 2.86
C VAL A 236 -8.44 17.44 4.30
N ALA A 237 -9.20 16.46 4.76
CA ALA A 237 -9.05 15.93 6.12
C ALA A 237 -7.65 15.37 6.38
N MET A 238 -7.02 14.74 5.39
CA MET A 238 -5.63 14.27 5.50
C MET A 238 -4.63 15.43 5.58
N ARG A 239 -4.76 16.48 4.75
CA ARG A 239 -3.90 17.67 4.79
C ARG A 239 -3.98 18.38 6.14
N GLU A 240 -5.20 18.70 6.58
CA GLU A 240 -5.43 19.37 7.87
C GLU A 240 -4.89 18.54 9.05
N SER A 241 -4.96 17.20 8.95
CA SER A 241 -4.41 16.32 9.99
C SER A 241 -2.89 16.41 10.12
N PHE A 242 -2.18 16.63 9.00
CA PHE A 242 -0.72 16.86 9.02
C PHE A 242 -0.38 18.24 9.57
N GLU A 243 -1.11 19.28 9.15
CA GLU A 243 -0.88 20.64 9.60
C GLU A 243 -1.15 20.81 11.10
N GLU A 244 -2.23 20.21 11.61
CA GLU A 244 -2.53 20.19 13.04
C GLU A 244 -1.51 19.37 13.85
N LEU A 245 -1.06 18.24 13.31
CA LEU A 245 -0.03 17.41 13.94
C LEU A 245 1.28 18.18 14.08
N ASP A 246 1.66 18.89 13.03
CA ASP A 246 2.86 19.71 12.99
C ASP A 246 2.81 20.87 13.98
N ALA A 247 1.71 21.63 13.97
CA ALA A 247 1.51 22.75 14.88
C ALA A 247 1.59 22.29 16.35
N GLU A 248 0.94 21.17 16.68
CA GLU A 248 0.99 20.61 18.03
C GLU A 248 2.39 20.11 18.41
N PHE A 249 3.14 19.51 17.48
CA PHE A 249 4.51 19.09 17.74
C PHE A 249 5.39 20.29 18.10
N ILE A 250 5.36 21.34 17.29
CA ILE A 250 6.15 22.57 17.47
C ILE A 250 5.77 23.27 18.79
N GLU A 251 4.49 23.36 19.11
CA GLU A 251 4.00 23.93 20.37
C GLU A 251 4.53 23.16 21.59
N LYS A 252 4.50 21.82 21.54
CA LYS A 252 4.93 20.96 22.66
C LYS A 252 6.44 20.81 22.77
N HIS A 253 7.18 21.09 21.71
CA HIS A 253 8.63 20.90 21.64
C HIS A 253 9.36 22.15 21.11
N PRO A 254 9.20 23.30 21.79
CA PRO A 254 9.79 24.55 21.33
C PRO A 254 11.32 24.43 21.28
N GLY A 255 11.90 24.84 20.15
CA GLY A 255 13.35 24.84 19.94
C GLY A 255 13.99 23.48 19.63
N LEU A 256 13.19 22.39 19.53
CA LEU A 256 13.73 21.13 19.00
C LEU A 256 13.94 21.23 17.48
N PRO A 257 15.14 20.88 16.96
CA PRO A 257 15.45 20.95 15.54
C PRO A 257 14.91 19.75 14.74
N ASP A 258 14.34 18.75 15.41
CA ASP A 258 13.86 17.52 14.82
C ASP A 258 12.86 17.77 13.67
N GLY A 259 13.11 17.08 12.57
CA GLY A 259 12.22 17.02 11.42
C GLY A 259 11.79 15.59 11.12
N CYS A 260 10.76 15.44 10.29
CA CYS A 260 10.25 14.14 9.86
C CYS A 260 9.60 14.21 8.47
N CYS A 261 10.07 13.36 7.56
CA CYS A 261 9.38 13.03 6.32
C CYS A 261 8.36 11.92 6.56
N ALA A 262 7.31 11.85 5.75
CA ALA A 262 6.24 10.87 5.94
C ALA A 262 5.54 10.46 4.63
N ALA A 263 5.15 9.19 4.55
CA ALA A 263 4.19 8.69 3.57
C ALA A 263 3.07 7.92 4.29
N VAL A 264 1.82 8.24 3.98
CA VAL A 264 0.63 7.72 4.68
C VAL A 264 -0.40 7.26 3.66
N ALA A 265 -0.98 6.07 3.86
CA ALA A 265 -2.10 5.54 3.11
C ALA A 265 -3.30 5.33 4.04
N LEU A 266 -4.41 6.01 3.75
CA LEU A 266 -5.73 5.70 4.30
C LEU A 266 -6.51 4.87 3.27
N VAL A 267 -6.91 3.67 3.64
CA VAL A 267 -7.72 2.78 2.81
C VAL A 267 -9.17 2.88 3.26
N THR A 268 -10.08 3.02 2.30
CA THR A 268 -11.53 2.98 2.51
C THR A 268 -12.19 2.30 1.31
N GLY A 269 -12.43 0.98 1.44
CA GLY A 269 -12.93 0.15 0.36
C GLY A 269 -11.96 0.11 -0.82
N PRO A 270 -12.38 0.49 -2.04
CA PRO A 270 -11.51 0.50 -3.22
C PRO A 270 -10.64 1.76 -3.31
N ARG A 271 -10.74 2.71 -2.38
CA ARG A 271 -10.00 3.97 -2.44
C ARG A 271 -8.83 3.95 -1.47
N VAL A 272 -7.65 4.34 -1.97
CA VAL A 272 -6.44 4.52 -1.17
C VAL A 272 -6.01 5.98 -1.29
N VAL A 273 -6.21 6.74 -0.21
CA VAL A 273 -5.78 8.13 -0.08
C VAL A 273 -4.31 8.10 0.34
N ILE A 274 -3.43 8.51 -0.56
CA ILE A 274 -1.98 8.53 -0.34
C ILE A 274 -1.55 9.97 -0.12
N ALA A 275 -0.95 10.24 1.04
CA ALA A 275 -0.32 11.50 1.38
C ALA A 275 1.19 11.29 1.50
N SER A 276 1.99 12.18 0.90
CA SER A 276 3.44 12.21 1.09
C SER A 276 3.88 13.62 1.44
N LEU A 277 4.93 13.70 2.26
CA LEU A 277 5.55 14.92 2.72
C LEU A 277 7.04 14.65 2.95
N GLY A 278 7.89 15.49 2.34
CA GLY A 278 9.31 15.19 2.20
C GLY A 278 9.57 14.21 1.05
N ASP A 279 10.50 13.29 1.24
CA ASP A 279 11.11 12.47 0.19
C ASP A 279 11.05 10.95 0.48
N VAL A 280 10.11 10.55 1.33
CA VAL A 280 9.69 9.15 1.41
C VAL A 280 8.94 8.82 0.12
N ALA A 281 9.49 7.88 -0.64
CA ALA A 281 8.93 7.47 -1.93
C ALA A 281 7.61 6.70 -1.72
N ALA A 282 6.59 7.06 -2.50
CA ALA A 282 5.31 6.37 -2.55
C ALA A 282 5.11 5.73 -3.92
N VAL A 283 5.34 4.42 -4.01
CA VAL A 283 5.38 3.68 -5.28
C VAL A 283 4.15 2.80 -5.41
N VAL A 284 3.40 2.96 -6.49
CA VAL A 284 2.32 2.04 -6.89
C VAL A 284 2.92 0.96 -7.79
N CYS A 285 2.80 -0.29 -7.35
CA CYS A 285 3.29 -1.45 -8.08
C CYS A 285 2.17 -2.06 -8.92
N MET A 286 2.43 -2.32 -10.20
CA MET A 286 1.48 -2.93 -11.12
C MET A 286 1.73 -4.43 -11.26
N ARG A 287 0.69 -5.22 -11.55
CA ARG A 287 0.82 -6.66 -11.81
C ARG A 287 1.62 -6.96 -13.09
N SER A 288 1.63 -6.03 -14.04
CA SER A 288 2.48 -6.08 -15.23
C SER A 288 3.97 -6.17 -14.86
N GLY A 289 4.37 -5.61 -13.71
CA GLY A 289 5.76 -5.41 -13.30
C GLY A 289 6.21 -3.96 -13.47
N GLU A 290 5.38 -3.12 -14.08
CA GLU A 290 5.58 -1.67 -14.09
C GLU A 290 5.39 -1.11 -12.68
N ALA A 291 5.95 0.07 -12.43
CA ALA A 291 5.67 0.83 -11.23
C ALA A 291 5.71 2.32 -11.50
N GLN A 292 4.92 3.04 -10.72
CA GLN A 292 4.80 4.47 -10.81
C GLN A 292 5.09 5.08 -9.45
N GLU A 293 6.01 6.03 -9.40
CA GLU A 293 6.10 6.96 -8.28
C GLU A 293 4.87 7.87 -8.28
N PHE A 294 4.00 7.66 -7.30
CA PHE A 294 2.63 8.20 -7.32
C PHE A 294 2.57 9.68 -6.94
N LEU A 295 3.46 10.07 -6.03
CA LEU A 295 3.69 11.43 -5.58
C LEU A 295 5.17 11.76 -5.79
N LYS A 296 5.44 12.91 -6.40
CA LYS A 296 6.81 13.38 -6.58
C LYS A 296 7.43 13.68 -5.22
N PRO A 297 8.72 13.37 -5.01
CA PRO A 297 9.40 13.71 -3.77
C PRO A 297 9.52 15.24 -3.65
N HIS A 298 9.43 15.74 -2.42
CA HIS A 298 9.52 17.17 -2.13
C HIS A 298 10.98 17.56 -1.86
N VAL A 299 11.82 17.56 -2.88
CA VAL A 299 13.26 17.89 -2.76
C VAL A 299 13.50 19.33 -3.19
N VAL A 300 14.55 19.96 -2.66
CA VAL A 300 14.99 21.30 -3.07
C VAL A 300 15.53 21.25 -4.51
N PRO A 301 15.01 22.07 -5.45
CA PRO A 301 15.49 22.11 -6.84
C PRO A 301 16.99 22.40 -6.96
N GLY A 302 17.68 21.75 -7.89
CA GLY A 302 19.13 21.89 -8.10
C GLY A 302 20.03 20.94 -7.30
N LEU A 303 19.45 20.05 -6.48
CA LEU A 303 20.13 18.87 -5.90
C LEU A 303 19.78 17.56 -6.63
N ASP A 304 18.75 17.58 -7.49
CA ASP A 304 18.17 16.40 -8.16
C ASP A 304 18.16 16.52 -9.71
N ASP A 305 18.70 17.61 -10.28
CA ASP A 305 18.60 17.87 -11.75
C ASP A 305 19.73 17.25 -12.59
N ASP A 306 20.71 16.60 -11.96
CA ASP A 306 21.74 15.84 -12.67
C ASP A 306 21.62 14.35 -12.30
N ASP A 307 21.62 13.51 -13.34
CA ASP A 307 21.92 12.07 -13.29
C ASP A 307 23.37 11.84 -12.77
N ASP A 308 23.74 12.42 -11.64
CA ASP A 308 25.01 12.17 -10.96
C ASP A 308 24.87 10.87 -10.19
N GLU A 309 25.04 9.75 -10.89
CA GLU A 309 25.25 8.40 -10.33
C GLU A 309 26.50 8.32 -9.40
N ASP A 310 27.15 9.45 -9.10
CA ASP A 310 28.46 9.56 -8.44
C ASP A 310 28.45 10.26 -7.05
N GLU A 311 27.31 10.74 -6.53
CA GLU A 311 27.29 11.21 -5.14
C GLU A 311 27.37 10.03 -4.16
N ASP A 312 28.56 9.84 -3.58
CA ASP A 312 28.82 8.83 -2.57
C ASP A 312 28.03 9.13 -1.28
N PRO A 313 26.99 8.34 -0.93
CA PRO A 313 26.17 8.57 0.28
C PRO A 313 26.96 8.36 1.59
N ARG A 314 28.26 8.03 1.54
CA ARG A 314 29.15 7.83 2.68
C ARG A 314 29.80 9.13 3.20
N VAL A 315 29.61 10.28 2.55
CA VAL A 315 30.17 11.55 3.02
C VAL A 315 29.37 12.08 4.22
N ALA A 316 29.85 11.81 5.43
CA ALA A 316 29.32 12.42 6.64
C ALA A 316 29.60 13.94 6.64
N PRO A 317 28.64 14.79 7.04
CA PRO A 317 28.87 16.23 7.13
C PRO A 317 30.01 16.54 8.11
N ALA A 318 30.86 17.50 7.74
CA ALA A 318 31.96 17.97 8.58
C ALA A 318 31.45 18.36 9.97
N SER A 319 32.16 17.89 11.01
CA SER A 319 31.76 18.00 12.41
C SER A 319 31.42 19.45 12.81
N GLY A 320 30.16 19.68 13.19
CA GLY A 320 29.68 20.91 13.83
C GLY A 320 28.53 21.64 13.12
N HIS A 321 28.27 21.34 11.84
CA HIS A 321 27.11 21.87 11.12
C HIS A 321 26.02 20.80 11.03
N GLN A 322 24.79 21.14 11.41
CA GLN A 322 23.65 20.27 11.13
C GLN A 322 23.51 20.11 9.61
N PRO A 323 23.23 18.89 9.10
CA PRO A 323 23.09 18.67 7.68
C PRO A 323 22.04 19.62 7.09
N PRO A 324 22.29 20.20 5.90
CA PRO A 324 21.35 21.11 5.26
C PRO A 324 20.03 20.37 4.98
N ILE A 325 18.92 21.09 5.05
CA ILE A 325 17.62 20.53 4.68
C ILE A 325 17.59 20.32 3.17
N GLN A 326 17.29 19.08 2.78
CA GLN A 326 17.21 18.65 1.39
C GLN A 326 15.76 18.63 0.88
N SER A 327 14.77 18.71 1.77
CA SER A 327 13.35 18.64 1.41
C SER A 327 12.71 20.03 1.40
N THR A 328 11.67 20.25 0.60
CA THR A 328 10.85 21.49 0.61
C THR A 328 9.65 21.39 1.56
N ARG A 329 9.39 20.20 2.12
CA ARG A 329 8.29 19.94 3.06
C ARG A 329 8.74 18.99 4.16
N SER A 330 8.31 19.25 5.40
CA SER A 330 8.64 18.43 6.57
C SER A 330 7.69 18.71 7.75
N LEU A 331 7.48 17.72 8.61
CA LEU A 331 6.90 17.88 9.94
C LEU A 331 8.03 18.23 10.92
N GLY A 332 7.79 19.09 11.89
CA GLY A 332 8.86 19.64 12.74
C GLY A 332 9.68 20.68 11.98
N ASP A 333 11.01 20.66 12.10
CA ASP A 333 11.92 21.64 11.47
C ASP A 333 11.48 23.10 11.69
N ALA A 334 11.09 23.44 12.92
CA ALA A 334 10.42 24.71 13.24
C ALA A 334 11.20 25.95 12.78
N ASP A 335 12.53 25.87 12.79
CA ASP A 335 13.41 26.97 12.34
C ASP A 335 13.26 27.31 10.85
N PHE A 336 12.76 26.39 10.04
CA PHE A 336 12.58 26.55 8.59
C PHE A 336 11.14 26.84 8.19
N LYS A 337 10.26 27.11 9.17
CA LYS A 337 8.85 27.48 8.93
C LYS A 337 8.58 28.96 9.14
N LYS A 338 9.60 29.71 9.55
CA LYS A 338 9.56 31.16 9.72
C LYS A 338 9.46 31.84 8.34
N SER A 339 8.96 33.07 8.29
CA SER A 339 8.73 33.78 7.02
C SER A 339 10.02 34.14 6.28
N ASP A 340 11.14 34.22 7.01
CA ASP A 340 12.47 34.62 6.55
C ASP A 340 13.42 33.44 6.27
N SER A 341 12.99 32.20 6.51
CA SER A 341 13.82 31.01 6.27
C SER A 341 13.96 30.68 4.78
N SER A 342 15.14 30.21 4.39
CA SER A 342 15.42 29.68 3.05
C SER A 342 16.15 28.33 3.16
N PRO A 343 15.58 27.22 2.65
CA PRO A 343 14.23 27.10 2.09
C PRO A 343 13.15 27.29 3.16
N ARG A 344 11.98 27.78 2.76
CA ARG A 344 10.78 27.82 3.62
C ARG A 344 10.02 26.51 3.48
N LEU A 345 9.93 25.75 4.57
CA LEU A 345 9.25 24.46 4.60
C LEU A 345 7.75 24.59 4.80
N LEU A 346 7.03 23.69 4.14
CA LEU A 346 5.60 23.49 4.34
C LEU A 346 5.35 22.20 5.13
N SER A 347 4.33 22.23 6.00
CA SER A 347 3.81 21.03 6.67
C SER A 347 2.61 20.40 5.95
N THR A 348 2.14 21.02 4.88
CA THR A 348 1.05 20.50 4.04
C THR A 348 1.55 19.36 3.15
N PRO A 349 1.00 18.14 3.24
CA PRO A 349 1.38 17.04 2.37
C PRO A 349 0.75 17.21 0.97
N ASP A 350 1.39 16.61 -0.03
CA ASP A 350 0.69 16.31 -1.28
C ASP A 350 -0.18 15.07 -1.08
N VAL A 351 -1.44 15.14 -1.52
CA VAL A 351 -2.42 14.06 -1.30
C VAL A 351 -3.14 13.72 -2.60
N LYS A 352 -3.13 12.43 -2.98
CA LYS A 352 -3.86 11.90 -4.14
C LYS A 352 -4.65 10.67 -3.74
N VAL A 353 -5.76 10.41 -4.44
CA VAL A 353 -6.57 9.21 -4.24
C VAL A 353 -6.30 8.24 -5.38
N LEU A 354 -5.82 7.04 -5.04
CA LEU A 354 -5.74 5.91 -5.94
C LEU A 354 -7.04 5.11 -5.85
N HIS A 355 -7.71 4.94 -6.97
CA HIS A 355 -8.83 4.00 -7.10
C HIS A 355 -8.28 2.64 -7.50
N LEU A 356 -8.51 1.63 -6.66
CA LEU A 356 -8.02 0.28 -6.89
C LEU A 356 -8.71 -0.34 -8.10
N GLU A 357 -7.92 -1.09 -8.86
CA GLU A 357 -8.28 -1.75 -10.10
C GLU A 357 -7.48 -3.05 -10.15
N GLN A 358 -7.91 -4.01 -10.97
CA GLN A 358 -7.25 -5.32 -11.08
C GLN A 358 -5.76 -5.22 -11.43
N LYS A 359 -5.34 -4.20 -12.17
CA LYS A 359 -3.93 -3.97 -12.56
C LYS A 359 -3.02 -3.65 -11.38
N HIS A 360 -3.57 -3.13 -10.27
CA HIS A 360 -2.79 -2.75 -9.10
C HIS A 360 -2.38 -4.00 -8.30
N LEU A 361 -1.07 -4.19 -8.12
CA LEU A 361 -0.49 -5.24 -7.28
C LEU A 361 -0.45 -4.79 -5.82
N GLY A 362 -0.03 -3.55 -5.59
CA GLY A 362 0.23 -3.05 -4.24
C GLY A 362 0.80 -1.64 -4.22
N ILE A 363 1.08 -1.15 -3.02
CA ILE A 363 1.85 0.07 -2.78
C ILE A 363 3.07 -0.23 -1.93
N ALA A 364 4.15 0.52 -2.14
CA ALA A 364 5.34 0.50 -1.31
C ALA A 364 5.69 1.91 -0.86
N PHE A 365 5.91 2.09 0.44
CA PHE A 365 6.54 3.28 1.00
C PHE A 365 7.99 2.94 1.33
N VAL A 366 8.91 3.77 0.85
CA VAL A 366 10.35 3.48 0.90
C VAL A 366 11.11 4.72 1.33
N CYS A 367 11.94 4.60 2.37
CA CYS A 367 12.85 5.67 2.79
C CYS A 367 13.83 6.05 1.68
N ARG A 368 14.28 7.30 1.65
CA ARG A 368 15.07 7.83 0.52
C ARG A 368 16.39 7.11 0.28
N ALA A 369 17.19 6.88 1.32
CA ALA A 369 18.47 6.19 1.16
C ALA A 369 18.29 4.75 0.66
N LEU A 370 17.19 4.09 1.07
CA LEU A 370 16.82 2.78 0.54
C LEU A 370 16.48 2.91 -0.95
N TYR A 371 15.59 3.84 -1.29
CA TYR A 371 15.05 4.03 -2.64
C TYR A 371 16.15 4.39 -3.64
N GLY A 372 17.07 5.28 -3.27
CA GLY A 372 18.25 5.60 -4.08
C GLY A 372 19.17 4.39 -4.28
N ALA A 373 19.43 3.61 -3.23
CA ALA A 373 20.33 2.45 -3.29
C ALA A 373 19.80 1.30 -4.15
N ILE A 374 18.51 1.00 -4.08
CA ILE A 374 17.92 -0.08 -4.92
C ILE A 374 17.62 0.37 -6.35
N GLY A 375 17.68 1.68 -6.62
CA GLY A 375 17.31 2.29 -7.88
C GLY A 375 15.80 2.33 -8.13
N LYS A 376 15.39 3.19 -9.08
CA LYS A 376 14.08 3.40 -9.75
C LYS A 376 12.88 2.53 -9.30
N SER A 377 11.68 3.08 -9.36
CA SER A 377 10.39 2.41 -9.04
C SER A 377 10.22 0.97 -9.57
N ILE A 378 10.82 0.62 -10.71
CA ILE A 378 10.79 -0.73 -11.30
C ILE A 378 11.48 -1.77 -10.41
N ALA A 379 12.58 -1.43 -9.74
CA ALA A 379 13.27 -2.35 -8.83
C ALA A 379 12.36 -2.70 -7.64
N VAL A 380 11.67 -1.70 -7.08
CA VAL A 380 10.66 -1.88 -6.02
C VAL A 380 9.54 -2.82 -6.48
N SER A 381 9.01 -2.61 -7.69
CA SER A 381 7.97 -3.46 -8.27
C SER A 381 8.45 -4.90 -8.46
N THR A 382 9.68 -5.07 -8.93
CA THR A 382 10.27 -6.38 -9.22
C THR A 382 10.45 -7.20 -7.95
N VAL A 383 11.00 -6.58 -6.90
CA VAL A 383 11.14 -7.21 -5.58
C VAL A 383 9.76 -7.57 -5.02
N SER A 384 8.81 -6.65 -5.10
CA SER A 384 7.45 -6.86 -4.62
C SER A 384 6.75 -8.01 -5.36
N LYS A 385 6.86 -8.07 -6.69
CA LYS A 385 6.25 -9.13 -7.52
C LYS A 385 6.85 -10.52 -7.23
N ARG A 386 8.17 -10.61 -6.98
CA ARG A 386 8.87 -11.88 -6.70
C ARG A 386 8.45 -12.51 -5.37
N CYS A 387 8.02 -11.73 -4.38
CA CYS A 387 7.79 -12.23 -3.02
C CYS A 387 6.44 -12.93 -2.80
N ALA A 388 5.59 -13.04 -3.84
CA ALA A 388 4.18 -13.42 -3.70
C ALA A 388 3.45 -12.44 -2.72
N PRO A 389 2.23 -12.69 -2.20
CA PRO A 389 1.58 -11.75 -1.28
C PRO A 389 2.18 -11.81 0.15
N ARG A 390 3.51 -11.91 0.26
CA ARG A 390 4.29 -11.87 1.51
C ARG A 390 4.91 -10.49 1.67
N ALA A 391 4.12 -9.56 2.18
CA ALA A 391 4.49 -8.15 2.29
C ALA A 391 5.69 -7.89 3.22
N ARG A 392 5.86 -8.63 4.32
CA ARG A 392 7.01 -8.48 5.23
C ARG A 392 8.28 -9.05 4.61
N MET A 393 8.17 -10.15 3.87
CA MET A 393 9.25 -10.65 3.01
C MET A 393 9.67 -9.60 1.98
N ALA A 394 8.72 -9.02 1.25
CA ALA A 394 8.99 -7.99 0.24
C ALA A 394 9.65 -6.73 0.84
N ALA A 395 9.08 -6.18 1.91
CA ALA A 395 9.63 -5.02 2.60
C ALA A 395 11.09 -5.28 3.06
N GLY A 396 11.32 -6.48 3.58
CA GLY A 396 12.63 -6.94 3.99
C GLY A 396 13.65 -7.11 2.86
N ALA A 397 13.22 -7.68 1.73
CA ALA A 397 14.06 -7.86 0.56
C ALA A 397 14.52 -6.50 -0.03
N LEU A 398 13.67 -5.47 0.04
CA LEU A 398 14.06 -4.10 -0.32
C LEU A 398 15.19 -3.58 0.59
N VAL A 399 15.07 -3.79 1.91
CA VAL A 399 16.11 -3.39 2.87
C VAL A 399 17.40 -4.17 2.64
N ASP A 400 17.32 -5.49 2.42
CA ASP A 400 18.50 -6.33 2.17
C ASP A 400 19.23 -5.92 0.89
N ALA A 401 18.50 -5.61 -0.19
CA ALA A 401 19.08 -5.14 -1.44
C ALA A 401 19.83 -3.80 -1.24
N ALA A 402 19.24 -2.85 -0.50
CA ALA A 402 19.90 -1.59 -0.19
C ALA A 402 21.15 -1.79 0.68
N VAL A 403 21.10 -2.68 1.69
CA VAL A 403 22.26 -3.00 2.54
C VAL A 403 23.40 -3.59 1.72
N GLN A 404 23.09 -4.47 0.76
CA GLN A 404 24.10 -5.06 -0.14
C GLN A 404 24.78 -4.00 -1.01
N TRP A 405 24.01 -3.01 -1.48
CA TRP A 405 24.52 -1.90 -2.31
C TRP A 405 25.37 -0.91 -1.50
N LEU A 406 24.85 -0.46 -0.35
CA LEU A 406 25.49 0.56 0.49
C LEU A 406 26.69 0.02 1.29
N GLY A 407 26.74 -1.28 1.53
CA GLY A 407 27.77 -1.93 2.35
C GLY A 407 27.67 -1.52 3.83
N GLN A 408 28.34 -0.43 4.22
CA GLN A 408 28.27 0.09 5.58
C GLN A 408 27.06 1.00 5.77
N VAL A 409 26.01 0.43 6.36
CA VAL A 409 24.84 1.19 6.79
C VAL A 409 25.19 1.96 8.07
N GLY A 410 25.37 3.26 7.94
CA GLY A 410 25.46 4.22 9.06
C GLY A 410 24.08 4.48 9.68
N GLU A 411 23.83 5.72 10.09
CA GLU A 411 22.52 6.19 10.57
C GLU A 411 21.61 6.64 9.41
N LEU A 412 21.59 5.88 8.32
CA LEU A 412 20.73 6.17 7.16
C LEU A 412 19.29 5.69 7.43
N GLY A 413 18.32 6.42 6.88
CA GLY A 413 16.93 5.98 6.88
C GLY A 413 16.75 4.79 5.94
N LEU A 414 16.81 3.58 6.49
CA LEU A 414 16.56 2.34 5.77
C LEU A 414 15.33 1.64 6.33
N GLY A 415 14.19 1.92 5.72
CA GLY A 415 12.94 1.24 6.03
C GLY A 415 11.96 1.25 4.87
N SER A 416 11.04 0.29 4.91
CA SER A 416 9.97 0.18 3.93
C SER A 416 8.70 -0.40 4.53
N ILE A 417 7.58 -0.06 3.91
CA ILE A 417 6.29 -0.72 4.07
C ILE A 417 5.86 -1.21 2.70
N VAL A 418 5.41 -2.45 2.61
CA VAL A 418 4.78 -3.00 1.40
C VAL A 418 3.35 -3.40 1.76
N VAL A 419 2.41 -3.07 0.88
CA VAL A 419 1.01 -3.47 0.97
C VAL A 419 0.64 -4.13 -0.36
N PHE A 420 0.28 -5.40 -0.32
CA PHE A 420 -0.31 -6.10 -1.46
C PHE A 420 -1.83 -6.04 -1.40
N PHE A 421 -2.43 -5.80 -2.56
CA PHE A 421 -3.86 -5.94 -2.78
C PHE A 421 -4.09 -7.30 -3.43
N ASP A 422 -4.69 -8.23 -2.70
CA ASP A 422 -5.14 -9.52 -3.23
C ASP A 422 -6.65 -9.44 -3.55
N ARG A 423 -7.05 -10.11 -4.63
CA ARG A 423 -8.45 -10.20 -5.13
C ARG A 423 -9.19 -8.85 -5.18
N ILE A 424 -9.02 -8.13 -6.28
CA ILE A 424 -9.77 -6.90 -6.54
C ILE A 424 -10.96 -7.25 -7.46
N GLU A 425 -12.14 -7.44 -6.87
CA GLU A 425 -13.42 -7.57 -7.60
C GLU A 425 -14.10 -6.20 -7.71
N ASP A 426 -14.76 -5.92 -8.84
CA ASP A 426 -15.46 -4.64 -9.02
C ASP A 426 -16.78 -4.63 -8.24
N GLY A 427 -16.88 -3.73 -7.26
CA GLY A 427 -18.10 -3.48 -6.50
C GLY A 427 -18.17 -4.14 -5.10
N PRO A 428 -19.25 -3.89 -4.34
CA PRO A 428 -19.43 -4.44 -3.00
C PRO A 428 -19.50 -5.97 -3.01
N ALA A 429 -18.94 -6.61 -1.98
CA ALA A 429 -18.99 -8.06 -1.83
C ALA A 429 -20.44 -8.55 -1.72
N HIS A 430 -20.86 -9.44 -2.62
CA HIS A 430 -22.08 -10.20 -2.43
C HIS A 430 -21.95 -11.09 -1.18
N LYS A 431 -23.04 -11.28 -0.42
CA LYS A 431 -23.07 -12.11 0.80
C LYS A 431 -22.52 -13.52 0.50
N ARG A 432 -21.22 -13.72 0.72
CA ARG A 432 -20.59 -15.04 0.66
C ARG A 432 -20.99 -15.83 1.91
N ALA A 433 -21.23 -17.13 1.73
CA ALA A 433 -21.48 -18.02 2.85
C ALA A 433 -20.33 -17.88 3.86
N LYS A 434 -20.67 -17.62 5.13
CA LYS A 434 -19.69 -17.49 6.22
C LYS A 434 -18.96 -18.82 6.33
N LYS A 435 -17.71 -18.89 5.85
CA LYS A 435 -16.89 -20.09 5.97
C LYS A 435 -16.61 -20.27 7.46
N GLU A 436 -17.00 -21.41 8.01
CA GLU A 436 -16.81 -21.71 9.42
C GLU A 436 -15.31 -21.70 9.74
N GLU A 437 -14.89 -20.83 10.66
CA GLU A 437 -13.49 -20.73 11.04
C GLU A 437 -13.09 -22.00 11.82
N PRO A 438 -11.93 -22.62 11.50
CA PRO A 438 -11.54 -23.86 12.16
C PRO A 438 -11.24 -23.61 13.65
N THR A 439 -11.77 -24.46 14.53
CA THR A 439 -11.50 -24.36 15.99
C THR A 439 -10.08 -24.76 16.36
N GLN A 440 -9.40 -25.49 15.49
CA GLN A 440 -8.00 -25.91 15.61
C GLN A 440 -7.39 -26.14 14.23
N VAL A 441 -6.09 -25.92 14.12
CA VAL A 441 -5.30 -26.12 12.89
C VAL A 441 -4.07 -26.97 13.20
N ARG A 442 -3.57 -27.74 12.22
CA ARG A 442 -2.29 -28.45 12.38
C ARG A 442 -1.20 -27.71 11.63
N LEU A 443 -0.12 -27.40 12.33
CA LEU A 443 0.93 -26.51 11.82
C LEU A 443 2.31 -27.16 11.91
N ARG A 444 3.18 -26.80 10.98
CA ARG A 444 4.63 -26.93 11.09
C ARG A 444 5.25 -25.53 11.13
N HIS A 445 6.41 -25.38 11.75
CA HIS A 445 7.08 -24.09 11.75
C HIS A 445 8.61 -24.18 11.71
N ILE A 446 9.23 -23.08 11.31
CA ILE A 446 10.65 -22.77 11.52
C ILE A 446 10.70 -21.56 12.43
N LEU A 447 11.36 -21.67 13.58
CA LEU A 447 11.52 -20.59 14.56
C LEU A 447 12.99 -20.20 14.66
N LEU A 448 13.29 -18.91 14.48
CA LEU A 448 14.57 -18.32 14.87
C LEU A 448 14.35 -17.27 15.97
N LYS A 449 15.05 -17.44 17.09
CA LYS A 449 15.08 -16.46 18.20
C LYS A 449 15.94 -15.24 17.83
N HIS A 450 15.87 -14.19 18.62
CA HIS A 450 16.77 -13.04 18.55
C HIS A 450 16.95 -12.46 19.96
N ARG A 451 17.87 -11.51 20.12
CA ARG A 451 18.23 -10.91 21.42
C ARG A 451 17.10 -10.17 22.14
N GLU A 452 16.02 -9.84 21.43
CA GLU A 452 14.84 -9.14 22.00
C GLU A 452 13.72 -10.12 22.43
N CYS A 453 13.87 -11.44 22.22
CA CYS A 453 12.90 -12.43 22.68
C CYS A 453 12.87 -12.53 24.21
N LYS A 454 11.73 -12.94 24.79
CA LYS A 454 11.62 -13.25 26.23
C LYS A 454 12.61 -14.33 26.68
N SER A 455 12.90 -15.28 25.80
CA SER A 455 13.91 -16.32 26.02
C SER A 455 14.84 -16.37 24.82
N THR A 456 16.12 -16.10 25.06
CA THR A 456 17.18 -15.99 24.05
C THR A 456 18.09 -17.23 24.02
N ILE A 457 17.69 -18.33 24.65
CA ILE A 457 18.44 -19.59 24.63
C ILE A 457 17.85 -20.49 23.53
N ASP A 458 18.68 -20.89 22.58
CA ASP A 458 18.39 -22.01 21.69
C ASP A 458 18.56 -23.31 22.50
N LYS A 459 17.43 -23.90 22.90
CA LYS A 459 17.40 -25.16 23.66
C LYS A 459 17.81 -26.37 22.84
N VAL A 460 17.75 -26.30 21.50
CA VAL A 460 18.13 -27.42 20.62
C VAL A 460 19.64 -27.58 20.61
N ARG A 461 20.38 -26.46 20.53
CA ARG A 461 21.86 -26.45 20.47
C ARG A 461 22.52 -26.02 21.78
N ASN A 462 21.73 -25.77 22.82
CA ASN A 462 22.16 -25.26 24.12
C ASN A 462 23.07 -24.01 23.99
N LYS A 463 22.64 -23.03 23.18
CA LYS A 463 23.43 -21.85 22.83
C LYS A 463 22.69 -20.56 23.09
N GLN A 464 23.39 -19.56 23.62
CA GLN A 464 22.88 -18.20 23.76
C GLN A 464 22.78 -17.52 22.38
N VAL A 465 21.58 -17.05 22.02
CA VAL A 465 21.33 -16.28 20.80
C VAL A 465 21.63 -14.80 21.05
N LYS A 466 22.51 -14.22 20.21
CA LYS A 466 22.95 -12.82 20.29
C LYS A 466 22.56 -11.96 19.07
N ARG A 467 22.08 -12.60 18.00
CA ARG A 467 21.72 -11.92 16.74
C ARG A 467 20.53 -10.97 16.91
N SER A 468 20.43 -9.98 16.03
CA SER A 468 19.33 -9.03 16.01
C SER A 468 18.05 -9.69 15.47
N ARG A 469 16.89 -9.04 15.67
CA ARG A 469 15.65 -9.45 14.99
C ARG A 469 15.80 -9.39 13.47
N GLY A 470 16.42 -8.33 12.94
CA GLY A 470 16.66 -8.17 11.51
C GLY A 470 17.49 -9.29 10.91
N ASP A 471 18.51 -9.78 11.63
CA ASP A 471 19.29 -10.95 11.19
C ASP A 471 18.44 -12.23 11.13
N ALA A 472 17.59 -12.45 12.13
CA ALA A 472 16.68 -13.60 12.13
C ALA A 472 15.67 -13.53 10.97
N GLU A 473 15.11 -12.35 10.71
CA GLU A 473 14.23 -12.13 9.55
C GLU A 473 14.97 -12.36 8.23
N ARG A 474 16.19 -11.83 8.06
CA ARG A 474 16.99 -12.02 6.85
C ARG A 474 17.27 -13.49 6.57
N LEU A 475 17.61 -14.28 7.59
CA LEU A 475 17.81 -15.72 7.46
C LEU A 475 16.52 -16.45 7.03
N LEU A 476 15.37 -16.08 7.62
CA LEU A 476 14.09 -16.68 7.26
C LEU A 476 13.57 -16.20 5.89
N ARG A 477 13.91 -14.98 5.45
CA ARG A 477 13.63 -14.52 4.07
C ARG A 477 14.32 -15.42 3.05
N ALA A 478 15.60 -15.76 3.28
CA ALA A 478 16.31 -16.69 2.40
C ALA A 478 15.61 -18.06 2.34
N VAL A 479 15.12 -18.58 3.47
CA VAL A 479 14.32 -19.83 3.49
C VAL A 479 13.02 -19.68 2.70
N LEU A 480 12.30 -18.56 2.83
CA LEU A 480 11.09 -18.30 2.06
C LEU A 480 11.36 -18.25 0.56
N GLU A 481 12.48 -17.65 0.13
CA GLU A 481 12.91 -17.63 -1.28
C GLU A 481 13.16 -19.04 -1.81
N GLU A 482 13.90 -19.86 -1.06
CA GLU A 482 14.17 -21.25 -1.45
C GLU A 482 12.88 -22.10 -1.52
N CYS A 483 11.92 -21.83 -0.63
CA CYS A 483 10.65 -22.56 -0.59
C CYS A 483 9.65 -22.15 -1.69
N GLN A 484 9.90 -21.08 -2.46
CA GLN A 484 8.92 -20.58 -3.45
C GLN A 484 8.49 -21.63 -4.48
N ASN A 485 9.40 -22.54 -4.84
CA ASN A 485 9.18 -23.57 -5.86
C ASN A 485 9.30 -25.00 -5.28
N ASP A 486 8.93 -25.19 -4.01
CA ASP A 486 9.03 -26.48 -3.30
C ASP A 486 7.64 -27.12 -3.03
N PRO A 487 6.98 -27.72 -4.04
CA PRO A 487 5.65 -28.30 -3.87
C PRO A 487 5.61 -29.45 -2.84
N GLY A 488 6.75 -30.10 -2.58
CA GLY A 488 6.88 -31.18 -1.62
C GLY A 488 7.24 -30.74 -0.20
N MET A 489 7.47 -29.45 0.04
CA MET A 489 7.92 -28.91 1.34
C MET A 489 9.21 -29.59 1.87
N LYS A 490 10.05 -30.11 0.96
CA LYS A 490 11.30 -30.79 1.28
C LYS A 490 12.36 -29.80 1.77
N ILE A 491 12.47 -28.66 1.09
CA ILE A 491 13.34 -27.54 1.47
C ILE A 491 12.90 -27.01 2.83
N PHE A 492 11.59 -26.80 3.03
CA PHE A 492 11.06 -26.39 4.34
C PHE A 492 11.47 -27.39 5.44
N THR A 493 11.30 -28.69 5.18
CA THR A 493 11.67 -29.76 6.12
C THR A 493 13.17 -29.75 6.43
N GLN A 494 14.00 -29.65 5.40
CA GLN A 494 15.45 -29.61 5.53
C GLN A 494 15.91 -28.39 6.34
N ARG A 495 15.46 -27.19 5.96
CA ARG A 495 15.79 -25.94 6.66
C ARG A 495 15.28 -25.95 8.09
N CYS A 496 14.08 -26.47 8.34
CA CYS A 496 13.59 -26.62 9.71
C CYS A 496 14.55 -27.46 10.58
N LYS A 497 15.01 -28.61 10.08
CA LYS A 497 15.96 -29.47 10.79
C LYS A 497 17.32 -28.79 11.01
N GLU A 498 17.81 -28.06 10.01
CA GLU A 498 19.14 -27.42 10.04
C GLU A 498 19.21 -26.22 11.00
N MET A 499 18.21 -25.34 10.98
CA MET A 499 18.31 -24.02 11.61
C MET A 499 17.24 -23.70 12.65
N SER A 500 16.09 -24.39 12.67
CA SER A 500 15.05 -24.05 13.63
C SER A 500 15.53 -24.26 15.09
N GLU A 501 15.08 -23.38 15.97
CA GLU A 501 15.44 -23.33 17.40
C GLU A 501 14.24 -23.67 18.29
N CYS A 502 13.32 -24.45 17.73
CA CYS A 502 12.22 -25.08 18.44
C CYS A 502 12.49 -26.58 18.51
N GLN A 503 12.20 -27.21 19.65
CA GLN A 503 12.39 -28.66 19.84
C GLN A 503 11.61 -29.52 18.83
N SER A 504 10.57 -28.97 18.18
CA SER A 504 9.84 -29.63 17.10
C SER A 504 10.73 -29.98 15.89
N CYS A 505 11.88 -29.32 15.71
CA CYS A 505 12.81 -29.63 14.62
C CYS A 505 13.52 -30.99 14.76
N LEU A 506 13.54 -31.55 15.98
CA LEU A 506 14.14 -32.86 16.27
C LEU A 506 13.22 -34.04 15.95
N LYS A 507 11.96 -33.78 15.60
CA LYS A 507 11.03 -34.83 15.15
C LYS A 507 11.54 -35.47 13.85
N ALA A 508 11.15 -36.72 13.58
CA ALA A 508 11.62 -37.47 12.42
C ALA A 508 10.71 -37.31 11.18
N GLY A 509 11.30 -37.40 9.99
CA GLY A 509 10.58 -37.41 8.71
C GLY A 509 9.71 -36.18 8.48
N GLU A 510 8.48 -36.40 8.03
CA GLU A 510 7.49 -35.33 7.75
C GLU A 510 7.01 -34.58 9.01
N LEU A 511 7.33 -35.08 10.21
CA LEU A 511 6.96 -34.43 11.47
C LEU A 511 7.95 -33.36 11.91
N VAL A 512 9.06 -33.14 11.19
CA VAL A 512 10.00 -32.06 11.48
C VAL A 512 9.27 -30.71 11.50
N GLY A 513 9.36 -30.01 12.62
CA GLY A 513 8.72 -28.73 12.84
C GLY A 513 7.23 -28.81 13.23
N ASP A 514 6.63 -30.01 13.31
CA ASP A 514 5.21 -30.21 13.63
C ASP A 514 4.89 -29.71 15.05
N LEU A 515 3.94 -28.79 15.14
CA LEU A 515 3.37 -28.27 16.39
C LEU A 515 2.12 -29.04 16.81
N SER A 516 1.72 -30.06 16.03
CA SER A 516 0.48 -30.82 16.21
C SER A 516 -0.74 -29.90 16.12
N TRP A 517 -1.87 -30.27 16.70
CA TRP A 517 -3.07 -29.43 16.69
C TRP A 517 -2.91 -28.23 17.62
N VAL A 518 -3.09 -27.04 17.06
CA VAL A 518 -2.96 -25.75 17.73
C VAL A 518 -4.34 -25.11 17.83
N LYS A 519 -4.68 -24.65 19.03
CA LYS A 519 -5.87 -23.84 19.34
C LYS A 519 -5.47 -22.37 19.48
N PRO A 520 -6.39 -21.42 19.26
CA PRO A 520 -6.13 -20.00 19.49
C PRO A 520 -5.64 -19.74 20.93
N GLY A 521 -4.77 -18.75 21.09
CA GLY A 521 -4.20 -18.27 22.36
C GLY A 521 -2.88 -18.94 22.76
N LYS A 522 -2.48 -20.04 22.10
CA LYS A 522 -1.29 -20.81 22.53
C LYS A 522 0.04 -20.09 22.28
N TYR A 523 0.15 -19.35 21.17
CA TYR A 523 1.40 -18.69 20.73
C TYR A 523 1.27 -17.16 20.63
N GLY A 524 0.13 -16.61 21.07
CA GLY A 524 -0.17 -15.18 21.03
C GLY A 524 -0.88 -14.75 19.73
N GLN A 525 -1.48 -13.56 19.79
CA GLN A 525 -2.41 -13.07 18.76
C GLN A 525 -1.79 -13.01 17.36
N ASN A 526 -0.56 -12.50 17.22
CA ASN A 526 0.11 -12.41 15.92
C ASN A 526 0.28 -13.78 15.25
N PHE A 527 0.55 -14.82 16.05
CA PHE A 527 0.69 -16.18 15.54
C PHE A 527 -0.67 -16.74 15.12
N ASP A 528 -1.70 -16.54 15.94
CA ASP A 528 -3.05 -17.03 15.67
C ASP A 528 -3.65 -16.37 14.42
N ASP A 529 -3.53 -15.04 14.29
CA ASP A 529 -4.04 -14.27 13.14
C ASP A 529 -3.52 -14.84 11.82
N VAL A 530 -2.27 -15.28 11.79
CA VAL A 530 -1.65 -15.87 10.60
C VAL A 530 -2.02 -17.34 10.48
N ALA A 531 -1.83 -18.14 11.53
CA ALA A 531 -2.03 -19.58 11.51
C ALA A 531 -3.45 -20.00 11.05
N PHE A 532 -4.47 -19.29 11.51
CA PHE A 532 -5.87 -19.60 11.20
C PHE A 532 -6.32 -19.02 9.84
N ALA A 533 -5.63 -18.01 9.33
CA ALA A 533 -5.87 -17.44 7.99
C ALA A 533 -5.25 -18.26 6.84
N LEU A 534 -4.23 -19.09 7.13
CA LEU A 534 -3.58 -19.93 6.12
C LEU A 534 -4.52 -21.00 5.59
N SER A 535 -4.40 -21.32 4.30
CA SER A 535 -4.98 -22.53 3.69
C SER A 535 -4.09 -23.75 3.93
N VAL A 536 -4.65 -24.95 3.87
CA VAL A 536 -3.85 -26.20 3.96
C VAL A 536 -2.83 -26.25 2.82
N GLY A 537 -1.58 -26.55 3.17
CA GLY A 537 -0.41 -26.52 2.28
C GLY A 537 0.25 -25.15 2.13
N GLN A 538 -0.31 -24.08 2.71
CA GLN A 538 0.21 -22.72 2.55
C GLN A 538 1.31 -22.41 3.57
N ILE A 539 2.39 -21.79 3.08
CA ILE A 539 3.44 -21.17 3.90
C ILE A 539 3.09 -19.69 4.13
N SER A 540 3.21 -19.23 5.37
CA SER A 540 3.03 -17.84 5.76
C SER A 540 4.11 -16.89 5.23
N ASP A 541 3.91 -15.61 5.49
CA ASP A 541 4.98 -14.62 5.59
C ASP A 541 5.74 -14.78 6.93
N LEU A 542 6.69 -13.89 7.21
CA LEU A 542 7.38 -13.84 8.50
C LEU A 542 6.43 -13.38 9.62
N VAL A 543 6.41 -14.13 10.72
CA VAL A 543 5.55 -13.86 11.88
C VAL A 543 6.40 -13.59 13.12
N ASP A 544 6.29 -12.39 13.68
CA ASP A 544 7.03 -11.98 14.87
C ASP A 544 6.21 -12.22 16.14
N THR A 545 6.85 -12.83 17.14
CA THR A 545 6.26 -13.21 18.43
C THR A 545 7.27 -13.02 19.55
N ASP A 546 6.83 -13.16 20.80
CA ASP A 546 7.73 -13.08 21.96
C ASP A 546 8.80 -14.19 22.03
N GLN A 547 8.61 -15.28 21.27
CA GLN A 547 9.55 -16.39 21.16
C GLN A 547 10.60 -16.20 20.06
N GLY A 548 10.36 -15.28 19.12
CA GLY A 548 11.17 -15.07 17.92
C GLY A 548 10.32 -14.98 16.66
N VAL A 549 11.00 -15.06 15.51
CA VAL A 549 10.41 -14.97 14.18
C VAL A 549 10.12 -16.36 13.64
N HIS A 550 8.93 -16.55 13.08
CA HIS A 550 8.45 -17.83 12.57
C HIS A 550 8.15 -17.77 11.08
N ILE A 551 8.37 -18.89 10.40
CA ILE A 551 7.63 -19.26 9.18
C ILE A 551 6.68 -20.38 9.57
N ILE A 552 5.40 -20.26 9.22
CA ILE A 552 4.34 -21.22 9.54
C ILE A 552 3.89 -21.90 8.26
N LEU A 553 3.77 -23.23 8.28
CA LEU A 553 3.17 -24.04 7.24
C LEU A 553 1.92 -24.70 7.81
N ARG A 554 0.75 -24.48 7.20
CA ARG A 554 -0.47 -25.17 7.61
C ARG A 554 -0.56 -26.55 6.95
N SER A 555 -0.60 -27.60 7.75
CA SER A 555 -0.68 -28.99 7.27
C SER A 555 -2.10 -29.57 7.29
N ALA A 556 -3.00 -29.08 8.14
CA ALA A 556 -4.44 -29.41 8.16
C ALA A 556 -5.29 -28.25 8.73
#